data_AF-A0A836W2L6-F1
#
_entry.id   AF-A0A836W2L6-F1
#
_cell.length_a   1.000
_cell.length_b   1.000
_cell.length_c   1.000
_cell.angle_alpha   90.00
_cell.angle_beta   90.00
_cell.angle_gamma   90.00
#
_symmetry.space_group_name_H-M   'P 1'
#
loop_
_entity.id
_entity.type
_entity.pdbx_description
1 polymer ?
#
loop_
_entity_poly.entity_id
_entity_poly.type
_entity_poly.pdbx_seq_one_letter_code
_entity_poly.pdbx_strand_id
1 'polypeptide(L)'
;MRTEPSVSEIITSARSAPAGALGAWAVSGFTALLLWCSFTPCDWGPLGWVALAPLLLVVRIRRPTRRMYLAVSVCSIIGTLATLQWMRLGDPAMYAAWIALSVYVGLYLPVFVALCRVALHRLGLPLSLAVPLVWVGLEYARAHLLTGFSWYYLGHTQYRWIELIQIADLVGAYGVSFLLAAVSASVAGLAPPAVFRELRLLPPCEKGDGDSSDAIAPFRRPTVQVVVSVTLVGAALLYGTARRSGAAFKEGPRIALIQGNFTTSMKHDPDEAGRMFRVHQALTGMAVKHQPDIVVWPETMFRWPLMLNPEGISQEE
;
A
#
# COMPACT_ATOMS: atom_id res chain seq x y z
N MET A 1 -34.14 31.47 37.05
CA MET A 1 -32.73 31.41 37.46
C MET A 1 -32.09 30.23 36.76
N ARG A 2 -31.19 30.45 35.79
CA ARG A 2 -30.32 29.38 35.27
C ARG A 2 -29.23 29.19 36.33
N THR A 3 -29.24 28.05 37.01
CA THR A 3 -28.15 27.64 37.90
C THR A 3 -26.87 27.56 37.09
N GLU A 4 -25.86 28.34 37.48
CA GLU A 4 -24.54 28.25 36.87
C GLU A 4 -23.98 26.84 37.15
N PRO A 5 -23.43 26.16 36.12
CA PRO A 5 -22.87 24.82 36.29
C PRO A 5 -21.74 24.88 37.31
N SER A 6 -21.71 23.88 38.21
CA SER A 6 -20.66 23.78 39.22
C SER A 6 -19.29 23.59 38.57
N VAL A 7 -18.23 24.04 39.23
CA VAL A 7 -16.84 23.89 38.73
C VAL A 7 -16.51 22.43 38.40
N SER A 8 -17.04 21.47 39.17
CA SER A 8 -16.91 20.04 38.91
C SER A 8 -17.62 19.59 37.63
N GLU A 9 -18.81 20.14 37.31
CA GLU A 9 -19.52 19.87 36.05
C GLU A 9 -18.79 20.48 34.85
N ILE A 10 -18.21 21.67 35.00
CA ILE A 10 -17.38 22.31 33.96
C ILE A 10 -16.13 21.48 33.69
N ILE A 11 -15.42 21.03 34.72
CA ILE A 11 -14.23 20.16 34.60
C ILE A 11 -14.62 18.81 34.00
N THR A 12 -15.73 18.21 34.41
CA THR A 12 -16.20 16.93 33.87
C THR A 12 -16.63 17.06 32.40
N SER A 13 -17.29 18.17 32.05
CA SER A 13 -17.64 18.54 30.68
C SER A 13 -16.39 18.73 29.81
N ALA A 14 -15.39 19.46 30.29
CA ALA A 14 -14.12 19.68 29.60
C ALA A 14 -13.32 18.38 29.42
N ARG A 15 -13.28 17.50 30.43
CA ARG A 15 -12.70 16.15 30.34
C ARG A 15 -13.46 15.23 29.38
N SER A 16 -14.75 15.49 29.17
CA SER A 16 -15.59 14.79 28.19
C SER A 16 -15.52 15.38 26.78
N ALA A 17 -14.85 16.52 26.60
CA ALA A 17 -14.75 17.19 25.31
C ALA A 17 -14.02 16.29 24.32
N PRO A 18 -14.62 16.02 23.15
CA PRO A 18 -14.01 15.14 22.17
C PRO A 18 -12.67 15.72 21.69
N ALA A 19 -11.65 14.85 21.59
CA ALA A 19 -10.37 15.21 21.01
C ALA A 19 -10.57 15.87 19.63
N GLY A 20 -9.85 16.96 19.38
CA GLY A 20 -9.89 17.66 18.11
C GLY A 20 -9.55 16.74 16.93
N ALA A 21 -10.23 16.91 15.80
CA ALA A 21 -9.94 16.13 14.59
C ALA A 21 -8.73 16.64 13.81
N LEU A 22 -8.21 17.83 14.15
CA LEU A 22 -7.12 18.49 13.43
C LEU A 22 -5.85 17.62 13.39
N GLY A 23 -5.49 17.01 14.52
CA GLY A 23 -4.38 16.07 14.58
C GLY A 23 -4.59 14.85 13.69
N ALA A 24 -5.82 14.33 13.64
CA ALA A 24 -6.15 13.19 12.80
C ALA A 24 -6.04 13.52 11.30
N TRP A 25 -6.42 14.73 10.88
CA TRP A 25 -6.17 15.21 9.52
C TRP A 25 -4.68 15.25 9.20
N ALA A 26 -3.86 15.80 10.10
CA ALA A 26 -2.41 15.89 9.91
C ALA A 26 -1.76 14.52 9.76
N VAL A 27 -2.00 13.59 10.69
CA VAL A 27 -1.36 12.26 10.64
C VAL A 27 -1.90 11.38 9.52
N SER A 28 -3.18 11.51 9.16
CA SER A 28 -3.77 10.75 8.04
C SER A 28 -3.28 11.28 6.70
N GLY A 29 -3.23 12.62 6.54
CA GLY A 29 -2.67 13.25 5.35
C GLY A 29 -1.19 12.96 5.19
N PHE A 30 -0.42 12.97 6.28
CA PHE A 30 0.99 12.62 6.26
C PHE A 30 1.21 11.13 5.91
N THR A 31 0.40 10.22 6.45
CA THR A 31 0.42 8.80 6.06
C THR A 31 0.13 8.61 4.58
N ALA A 32 -0.90 9.28 4.05
CA ALA A 32 -1.25 9.24 2.63
C ALA A 32 -0.10 9.78 1.74
N LEU A 33 0.56 10.86 2.16
CA LEU A 33 1.71 11.43 1.47
C LEU A 33 2.91 10.46 1.48
N LEU A 34 3.24 9.86 2.63
CA LEU A 34 4.33 8.88 2.74
C LEU A 34 4.08 7.67 1.85
N LEU A 35 2.85 7.14 1.84
CA LEU A 35 2.47 6.03 0.96
C LEU A 35 2.60 6.44 -0.52
N TRP A 36 2.09 7.60 -0.91
CA TRP A 36 2.23 8.09 -2.29
C TRP A 36 3.69 8.27 -2.71
N CYS A 37 4.53 8.88 -1.86
CA CYS A 37 5.96 9.06 -2.11
C CYS A 37 6.75 7.73 -2.15
N SER A 38 6.23 6.67 -1.53
CA SER A 38 6.85 5.34 -1.55
C SER A 38 6.74 4.65 -2.92
N PHE A 39 5.86 5.15 -3.79
CA PHE A 39 5.63 4.63 -5.14
C PHE A 39 5.98 5.69 -6.19
N THR A 40 5.89 5.30 -7.46
CA THR A 40 6.07 6.23 -8.60
C THR A 40 5.11 7.42 -8.48
N PRO A 41 5.57 8.67 -8.69
CA PRO A 41 6.84 9.02 -9.36
C PRO A 41 8.05 9.17 -8.43
N CYS A 42 7.86 9.33 -7.11
CA CYS A 42 8.99 9.55 -6.18
C CYS A 42 9.84 8.29 -5.98
N ASP A 43 9.19 7.13 -5.95
CA ASP A 43 9.81 5.80 -5.82
C ASP A 43 10.77 5.68 -4.61
N TRP A 44 10.43 6.34 -3.51
CA TRP A 44 11.20 6.32 -2.26
C TRP A 44 10.80 5.15 -1.37
N GLY A 45 11.20 3.95 -1.78
CA GLY A 45 10.96 2.69 -1.06
C GLY A 45 11.20 2.72 0.46
N PRO A 46 12.27 3.36 0.99
CA PRO A 46 12.51 3.41 2.44
C PRO A 46 11.36 4.01 3.27
N LEU A 47 10.53 4.88 2.69
CA LEU A 47 9.37 5.44 3.39
C LEU A 47 8.33 4.39 3.78
N GLY A 48 8.24 3.27 3.05
CA GLY A 48 7.31 2.17 3.34
C GLY A 48 7.48 1.58 4.76
N TRP A 49 8.69 1.64 5.33
CA TRP A 49 8.96 1.15 6.69
C TRP A 49 8.26 1.96 7.79
N VAL A 50 7.98 3.24 7.53
CA VAL A 50 7.42 4.18 8.51
C VAL A 50 6.10 4.80 8.06
N ALA A 51 5.64 4.52 6.83
CA ALA A 51 4.48 5.15 6.23
C ALA A 51 3.21 5.01 7.08
N LEU A 52 3.01 3.86 7.74
CA LEU A 52 1.83 3.62 8.57
C LEU A 52 1.96 4.23 9.97
N ALA A 53 3.18 4.52 10.45
CA ALA A 53 3.43 4.91 11.83
C ALA A 53 2.60 6.13 12.31
N PRO A 54 2.41 7.21 11.52
CA PRO A 54 1.60 8.35 11.94
C PRO A 54 0.12 7.97 12.16
N LEU A 55 -0.47 7.19 11.24
CA LEU A 55 -1.86 6.74 11.34
C LEU A 55 -2.09 5.83 12.56
N LEU A 56 -1.09 5.03 12.93
CA LEU A 56 -1.16 4.16 14.10
C LEU A 56 -1.30 4.94 15.42
N LEU A 57 -0.96 6.23 15.46
CA LEU A 57 -1.27 7.08 16.61
C LEU A 57 -2.78 7.17 16.83
N VAL A 58 -3.58 7.31 15.76
CA VAL A 58 -5.06 7.32 15.84
C VAL A 58 -5.59 5.97 16.33
N VAL A 59 -4.96 4.86 15.92
CA VAL A 59 -5.30 3.50 16.40
C VAL A 59 -5.12 3.39 17.91
N ARG A 60 -4.06 3.98 18.47
CA ARG A 60 -3.74 3.89 19.90
C ARG A 60 -4.64 4.72 20.81
N ILE A 61 -5.34 5.74 20.32
CA ILE A 61 -6.29 6.54 21.12
C ILE A 61 -7.43 5.65 21.60
N ARG A 62 -7.74 5.60 22.90
CA ARG A 62 -8.83 4.74 23.42
C ARG A 62 -10.22 5.14 22.92
N ARG A 63 -10.51 6.44 22.82
CA ARG A 63 -11.82 6.98 22.42
C ARG A 63 -11.69 7.90 21.19
N PRO A 64 -11.83 7.37 19.96
CA PRO A 64 -11.74 8.15 18.73
C PRO A 64 -13.07 8.85 18.45
N THR A 65 -13.03 9.95 17.71
CA THR A 65 -14.26 10.66 17.31
C THR A 65 -14.66 10.27 15.89
N ARG A 66 -15.95 10.45 15.54
CA ARG A 66 -16.42 10.24 14.15
C ARG A 66 -15.68 11.14 13.16
N ARG A 67 -15.29 12.35 13.59
CA ARG A 67 -14.51 13.29 12.77
C ARG A 67 -13.10 12.79 12.48
N MET A 68 -12.48 12.01 13.38
CA MET A 68 -11.19 11.37 13.10
C MET A 68 -11.32 10.32 12.00
N TYR A 69 -12.38 9.49 12.02
CA TYR A 69 -12.64 8.54 10.93
C TYR A 69 -12.93 9.24 9.61
N LEU A 70 -13.68 10.36 9.63
CA LEU A 70 -13.88 11.18 8.44
C LEU A 70 -12.54 11.68 7.88
N ALA A 71 -11.64 12.18 8.74
CA ALA A 71 -10.31 12.61 8.33
C ALA A 71 -9.49 11.47 7.69
N VAL A 72 -9.48 10.29 8.32
CA VAL A 72 -8.81 9.10 7.78
C VAL A 72 -9.38 8.74 6.41
N SER A 73 -10.70 8.67 6.27
CA SER A 73 -11.36 8.32 5.00
C SER A 73 -11.04 9.32 3.90
N VAL A 74 -11.19 10.63 4.16
CA VAL A 74 -10.95 11.66 3.14
C VAL A 74 -9.49 11.70 2.73
N CYS A 75 -8.55 11.72 3.68
CA CYS A 75 -7.12 11.70 3.35
C CYS A 75 -6.72 10.45 2.57
N SER A 76 -7.28 9.29 2.93
CA SER A 76 -7.01 8.03 2.23
C SER A 76 -7.53 8.07 0.78
N ILE A 77 -8.75 8.55 0.56
CA ILE A 77 -9.33 8.67 -0.79
C ILE A 77 -8.52 9.67 -1.63
N ILE A 78 -8.14 10.82 -1.07
CA ILE A 78 -7.31 11.82 -1.77
C ILE A 78 -5.93 11.23 -2.12
N GLY A 79 -5.28 10.55 -1.17
CA GLY A 79 -3.99 9.88 -1.43
C GLY A 79 -4.09 8.79 -2.49
N THR A 80 -5.20 8.05 -2.50
CA THR A 80 -5.44 7.01 -3.51
C THR A 80 -5.74 7.61 -4.88
N LEU A 81 -6.51 8.71 -4.94
CA LEU A 81 -6.70 9.47 -6.18
C LEU A 81 -5.35 9.89 -6.76
N ALA A 82 -4.46 10.46 -5.93
CA ALA A 82 -3.12 10.84 -6.36
C ALA A 82 -2.26 9.64 -6.80
N THR A 83 -2.42 8.49 -6.16
CA THR A 83 -1.67 7.26 -6.50
C THR A 83 -2.16 6.65 -7.82
N LEU A 84 -3.47 6.63 -8.05
CA LEU A 84 -4.11 6.03 -9.22
C LEU A 84 -4.28 6.99 -10.39
N GLN A 85 -3.73 8.21 -10.31
CA GLN A 85 -3.94 9.23 -11.35
C GLN A 85 -3.46 8.82 -12.74
N TRP A 86 -2.58 7.81 -12.86
CA TRP A 86 -2.14 7.27 -14.15
C TRP A 86 -3.29 6.68 -14.97
N MET A 87 -4.38 6.22 -14.33
CA MET A 87 -5.54 5.65 -15.02
C MET A 87 -6.18 6.62 -16.01
N ARG A 88 -6.11 7.94 -15.74
CA ARG A 88 -6.64 8.98 -16.62
C ARG A 88 -5.93 9.07 -17.98
N LEU A 89 -4.72 8.50 -18.07
CA LEU A 89 -3.89 8.53 -19.28
C LEU A 89 -4.27 7.42 -20.28
N GLY A 90 -5.03 6.41 -19.84
CA GLY A 90 -5.44 5.30 -20.71
C GLY A 90 -6.51 5.71 -21.72
N ASP A 91 -7.58 6.36 -21.27
CA ASP A 91 -8.67 6.86 -22.12
C ASP A 91 -9.53 7.88 -21.33
N PRO A 92 -10.15 8.90 -21.95
CA PRO A 92 -11.07 9.81 -21.26
C PRO A 92 -12.27 9.14 -20.57
N ALA A 93 -12.68 7.93 -20.96
CA ALA A 93 -13.71 7.17 -20.26
C ALA A 93 -13.24 6.68 -18.86
N MET A 94 -11.92 6.62 -18.62
CA MET A 94 -11.34 6.08 -17.39
C MET A 94 -11.46 7.01 -16.18
N TYR A 95 -11.86 8.28 -16.33
CA TYR A 95 -11.99 9.20 -15.19
C TYR A 95 -13.02 8.70 -14.16
N ALA A 96 -14.16 8.17 -14.62
CA ALA A 96 -15.18 7.63 -13.74
C ALA A 96 -14.67 6.38 -12.99
N ALA A 97 -14.00 5.48 -13.70
CA ALA A 97 -13.39 4.28 -13.12
C ALA A 97 -12.28 4.61 -12.13
N TRP A 98 -11.44 5.61 -12.42
CA TRP A 98 -10.39 6.10 -11.53
C TRP A 98 -10.96 6.62 -10.21
N ILE A 99 -12.00 7.47 -10.26
CA ILE A 99 -12.64 8.01 -9.05
C ILE A 99 -13.27 6.87 -8.25
N ALA A 100 -14.06 6.00 -8.91
CA ALA A 100 -14.72 4.88 -8.24
C ALA A 100 -13.72 3.92 -7.58
N LEU A 101 -12.65 3.56 -8.29
CA LEU A 101 -11.60 2.69 -7.76
C LEU A 101 -10.83 3.35 -6.62
N SER A 102 -10.59 4.66 -6.70
CA SER A 102 -9.91 5.40 -5.63
C SER A 102 -10.75 5.47 -4.36
N VAL A 103 -12.08 5.59 -4.48
CA VAL A 103 -12.99 5.48 -3.34
C VAL A 103 -12.95 4.07 -2.76
N TYR A 104 -13.07 3.03 -3.60
CA TYR A 104 -13.03 1.63 -3.16
C TYR A 104 -11.73 1.30 -2.41
N VAL A 105 -10.57 1.59 -2.98
CA VAL A 105 -9.26 1.32 -2.36
C VAL A 105 -9.03 2.24 -1.16
N GLY A 106 -9.45 3.51 -1.24
CA GLY A 106 -9.33 4.47 -0.15
C GLY A 106 -10.09 4.08 1.12
N LEU A 107 -11.15 3.27 1.01
CA LEU A 107 -11.91 2.75 2.16
C LEU A 107 -11.16 1.67 2.96
N TYR A 108 -10.10 1.07 2.42
CA TYR A 108 -9.34 0.05 3.15
C TYR A 108 -8.59 0.64 4.36
N LEU A 109 -8.16 1.90 4.30
CA LEU A 109 -7.43 2.56 5.39
C LEU A 109 -8.29 2.85 6.64
N PRO A 110 -9.52 3.40 6.55
CA PRO A 110 -10.40 3.51 7.71
C PRO A 110 -10.84 2.14 8.25
N VAL A 111 -11.03 1.14 7.38
CA VAL A 111 -11.29 -0.25 7.81
C VAL A 111 -10.09 -0.82 8.56
N PHE A 112 -8.87 -0.59 8.07
CA PHE A 112 -7.62 -0.94 8.75
C PHE A 112 -7.55 -0.33 10.14
N VAL A 113 -7.85 0.96 10.29
CA VAL A 113 -7.89 1.62 11.61
C VAL A 113 -8.93 0.95 12.52
N ALA A 114 -10.14 0.69 12.01
CA ALA A 114 -11.19 0.06 12.80
C ALA A 114 -10.81 -1.35 13.29
N LEU A 115 -10.30 -2.20 12.39
CA LEU A 115 -9.91 -3.57 12.71
C LEU A 115 -8.69 -3.62 13.64
N CYS A 116 -7.66 -2.80 13.39
CA CYS A 116 -6.52 -2.67 14.30
C CYS A 116 -6.96 -2.26 15.71
N ARG A 117 -7.96 -1.38 15.81
CA ARG A 117 -8.50 -0.96 17.11
C ARG A 117 -9.27 -2.08 17.81
N VAL A 118 -10.02 -2.90 17.08
CA VAL A 118 -10.66 -4.09 17.66
C VAL A 118 -9.58 -5.05 18.18
N ALA A 119 -8.56 -5.34 17.38
CA ALA A 119 -7.44 -6.19 17.77
C ALA A 119 -6.69 -5.68 19.01
N LEU A 120 -6.39 -4.38 19.06
CA LEU A 120 -5.62 -3.78 20.15
C LEU A 120 -6.46 -3.59 21.43
N HIS A 121 -7.64 -2.97 21.32
CA HIS A 121 -8.42 -2.53 22.49
C HIS A 121 -9.41 -3.57 23.00
N ARG A 122 -9.91 -4.48 22.14
CA ARG A 122 -10.85 -5.53 22.55
C ARG A 122 -10.18 -6.89 22.72
N LEU A 123 -9.33 -7.30 21.77
CA LEU A 123 -8.63 -8.58 21.83
C LEU A 123 -7.32 -8.52 22.63
N GLY A 124 -6.81 -7.31 22.93
CA GLY A 124 -5.60 -7.12 23.74
C GLY A 124 -4.31 -7.55 23.04
N LEU A 125 -4.32 -7.66 21.70
CA LEU A 125 -3.14 -8.05 20.93
C LEU A 125 -2.07 -6.95 20.98
N PRO A 126 -0.77 -7.31 21.01
CA PRO A 126 0.31 -6.32 20.94
C PRO A 126 0.30 -5.61 19.57
N LEU A 127 0.66 -4.34 19.54
CA LEU A 127 0.58 -3.50 18.35
C LEU A 127 1.42 -4.07 17.18
N SER A 128 2.61 -4.58 17.47
CA SER A 128 3.51 -5.24 16.50
C SER A 128 2.95 -6.52 15.88
N LEU A 129 1.88 -7.10 16.45
CA LEU A 129 1.20 -8.26 15.87
C LEU A 129 -0.13 -7.85 15.22
N ALA A 130 -0.92 -7.00 15.90
CA ALA A 130 -2.21 -6.55 15.40
C ALA A 130 -2.09 -5.82 14.05
N VAL A 131 -1.13 -4.91 13.93
CA VAL A 131 -0.94 -4.09 12.74
C VAL A 131 -0.59 -4.91 11.49
N PRO A 132 0.48 -5.72 11.49
CA PRO A 132 0.84 -6.46 10.28
C PRO A 132 -0.19 -7.53 9.92
N LEU A 133 -0.85 -8.18 10.89
CA LEU A 133 -1.92 -9.14 10.60
C LEU A 133 -3.11 -8.48 9.90
N VAL A 134 -3.58 -7.35 10.43
CA VAL A 134 -4.72 -6.64 9.84
C VAL A 134 -4.33 -6.04 8.49
N TRP A 135 -3.13 -5.46 8.35
CA TRP A 135 -2.67 -4.88 7.09
C TRP A 135 -2.60 -5.94 5.99
N VAL A 136 -1.90 -7.05 6.24
CA VAL A 136 -1.78 -8.15 5.26
C VAL A 136 -3.12 -8.80 4.96
N GLY A 137 -3.97 -9.00 5.98
CA GLY A 137 -5.32 -9.53 5.78
C GLY A 137 -6.16 -8.63 4.86
N LEU A 138 -6.01 -7.31 4.96
CA LEU A 138 -6.66 -6.36 4.08
C LEU A 138 -6.03 -6.28 2.68
N GLU A 139 -4.72 -6.44 2.54
CA GLU A 139 -4.08 -6.60 1.23
C GLU A 139 -4.55 -7.87 0.52
N TYR A 140 -4.71 -8.97 1.26
CA TYR A 140 -5.27 -10.22 0.75
C TYR A 140 -6.74 -10.07 0.36
N ALA A 141 -7.56 -9.46 1.22
CA ALA A 141 -8.96 -9.17 0.89
C ALA A 141 -9.08 -8.30 -0.36
N ARG A 142 -8.26 -7.25 -0.46
CA ARG A 142 -8.22 -6.37 -1.63
C ARG A 142 -7.83 -7.09 -2.92
N ALA A 143 -7.01 -8.13 -2.82
CA ALA A 143 -6.61 -8.95 -3.96
C ALA A 143 -7.73 -9.83 -4.52
N HIS A 144 -8.79 -10.10 -3.74
CA HIS A 144 -9.82 -11.11 -4.10
C HIS A 144 -11.24 -10.55 -4.15
N LEU A 145 -11.55 -9.49 -3.39
CA LEU A 145 -12.86 -8.85 -3.40
C LEU A 145 -13.10 -8.11 -4.71
N LEU A 146 -14.29 -8.28 -5.29
CA LEU A 146 -14.74 -7.63 -6.53
C LEU A 146 -13.72 -7.81 -7.67
N THR A 147 -13.41 -9.07 -8.00
CA THR A 147 -12.37 -9.51 -8.96
C THR A 147 -10.92 -9.16 -8.60
N GLY A 148 -10.70 -8.33 -7.58
CA GLY A 148 -9.38 -8.10 -7.01
C GLY A 148 -8.61 -6.91 -7.57
N PHE A 149 -7.86 -6.23 -6.70
CA PHE A 149 -6.93 -5.16 -7.06
C PHE A 149 -5.64 -5.23 -6.22
N SER A 150 -4.70 -6.07 -6.64
CA SER A 150 -3.44 -6.41 -5.96
C SER A 150 -2.29 -5.41 -6.19
N TRP A 151 -2.59 -4.16 -6.57
CA TRP A 151 -1.58 -3.14 -6.82
C TRP A 151 -1.15 -2.39 -5.54
N TYR A 152 0.03 -1.79 -5.53
CA TYR A 152 0.49 -0.94 -4.42
C TYR A 152 0.47 -1.65 -3.04
N TYR A 153 0.93 -2.90 -2.96
CA TYR A 153 1.21 -3.50 -1.66
C TYR A 153 2.37 -2.80 -0.97
N LEU A 154 2.32 -2.73 0.35
CA LEU A 154 3.38 -2.12 1.14
C LEU A 154 4.73 -2.81 0.85
N GLY A 155 4.73 -4.13 0.68
CA GLY A 155 5.91 -4.89 0.27
C GLY A 155 6.47 -4.51 -1.11
N HIS A 156 5.64 -4.04 -2.05
CA HIS A 156 6.12 -3.62 -3.38
C HIS A 156 7.03 -2.40 -3.32
N THR A 157 6.95 -1.60 -2.26
CA THR A 157 7.89 -0.46 -2.04
C THR A 157 9.35 -0.93 -1.92
N GLN A 158 9.58 -2.20 -1.60
CA GLN A 158 10.92 -2.76 -1.38
C GLN A 158 11.48 -3.52 -2.58
N TYR A 159 10.90 -3.39 -3.79
CA TYR A 159 11.32 -4.18 -4.96
C TYR A 159 12.82 -4.06 -5.30
N ARG A 160 13.47 -2.96 -4.91
CA ARG A 160 14.92 -2.74 -5.09
C ARG A 160 15.79 -3.43 -4.04
N TRP A 161 15.25 -3.80 -2.89
CA TRP A 161 15.99 -4.47 -1.83
C TRP A 161 15.96 -5.97 -2.04
N ILE A 162 16.75 -6.42 -3.01
CA ILE A 162 16.72 -7.79 -3.53
C ILE A 162 17.04 -8.86 -2.49
N GLU A 163 17.81 -8.54 -1.44
CA GLU A 163 18.05 -9.42 -0.29
C GLU A 163 16.78 -9.58 0.56
N LEU A 164 16.06 -8.50 0.83
CA LEU A 164 14.85 -8.56 1.66
C LEU A 164 13.73 -9.34 0.96
N ILE A 165 13.49 -9.05 -0.32
CA ILE A 165 12.32 -9.60 -1.05
C ILE A 165 12.42 -11.10 -1.31
N GLN A 166 13.57 -11.74 -1.07
CA GLN A 166 13.70 -13.19 -1.25
C GLN A 166 12.69 -13.97 -0.42
N ILE A 167 12.28 -13.47 0.75
CA ILE A 167 11.24 -14.12 1.58
C ILE A 167 9.90 -14.28 0.87
N ALA A 168 9.68 -13.56 -0.25
CA ALA A 168 8.48 -13.73 -1.06
C ALA A 168 8.38 -15.13 -1.68
N ASP A 169 9.48 -15.89 -1.79
CA ASP A 169 9.42 -17.30 -2.23
C ASP A 169 8.81 -18.23 -1.17
N LEU A 170 8.82 -17.85 0.11
CA LEU A 170 8.23 -18.60 1.22
C LEU A 170 6.76 -18.23 1.48
N VAL A 171 6.47 -16.93 1.49
CA VAL A 171 5.19 -16.39 2.02
C VAL A 171 4.55 -15.35 1.09
N GLY A 172 5.08 -15.18 -0.12
CA GLY A 172 4.62 -14.18 -1.07
C GLY A 172 4.96 -12.74 -0.66
N ALA A 173 4.50 -11.78 -1.47
CA ALA A 173 4.69 -10.35 -1.21
C ALA A 173 4.13 -9.89 0.14
N TYR A 174 3.12 -10.61 0.66
CA TYR A 174 2.50 -10.40 1.96
C TYR A 174 3.49 -10.50 3.12
N GLY A 175 4.50 -11.38 3.05
CA GLY A 175 5.54 -11.47 4.08
C GLY A 175 6.39 -10.20 4.17
N VAL A 176 6.69 -9.58 3.03
CA VAL A 176 7.42 -8.31 2.99
C VAL A 176 6.55 -7.20 3.59
N SER A 177 5.28 -7.11 3.19
CA SER A 177 4.31 -6.18 3.81
C SER A 177 4.19 -6.37 5.32
N PHE A 178 4.20 -7.62 5.80
CA PHE A 178 4.15 -7.96 7.22
C PHE A 178 5.33 -7.33 7.98
N LEU A 179 6.56 -7.49 7.47
CA LEU A 179 7.76 -6.93 8.11
C LEU A 179 7.69 -5.40 8.20
N LEU A 180 7.31 -4.74 7.10
CA LEU A 180 7.20 -3.27 7.05
C LEU A 180 6.14 -2.76 8.04
N ALA A 181 4.98 -3.40 8.07
CA ALA A 181 3.91 -3.06 8.98
C ALA A 181 4.30 -3.31 10.47
N ALA A 182 5.05 -4.37 10.77
CA ALA A 182 5.59 -4.65 12.11
C ALA A 182 6.60 -3.58 12.57
N VAL A 183 7.47 -3.10 11.68
CA VAL A 183 8.40 -2.00 11.96
C VAL A 183 7.65 -0.69 12.16
N SER A 184 6.70 -0.35 11.27
CA SER A 184 5.83 0.82 11.46
C SER A 184 5.09 0.80 12.80
N ALA A 185 4.61 -0.38 13.22
CA ALA A 185 3.98 -0.57 14.52
C ALA A 185 4.94 -0.35 15.69
N SER A 186 6.19 -0.82 15.58
CA SER A 186 7.22 -0.57 16.59
C SER A 186 7.55 0.91 16.69
N VAL A 187 7.71 1.61 15.56
CA VAL A 187 7.96 3.06 15.51
C VAL A 187 6.81 3.83 16.17
N ALA A 188 5.56 3.53 15.81
CA ALA A 188 4.39 4.15 16.42
C ALA A 188 4.21 3.80 17.91
N GLY A 189 4.64 2.59 18.32
CA GLY A 189 4.60 2.13 19.69
C GLY A 189 5.54 2.92 20.61
N LEU A 190 6.72 3.29 20.10
CA LEU A 190 7.73 4.08 20.81
C LEU A 190 7.38 5.57 20.93
N ALA A 191 6.37 6.06 20.22
CA ALA A 191 5.93 7.45 20.32
C ALA A 191 5.46 7.79 21.75
N PRO A 192 6.08 8.78 22.42
CA PRO A 192 5.70 9.16 23.78
C PRO A 192 4.38 9.95 23.80
N PRO A 193 3.67 10.02 24.94
CA PRO A 193 2.43 10.78 25.06
C PRO A 193 2.55 12.26 24.67
N ALA A 194 3.74 12.86 24.78
CA ALA A 194 4.01 14.24 24.35
C ALA A 194 3.68 14.46 22.87
N VAL A 195 4.03 13.51 21.99
CA VAL A 195 3.75 13.59 20.54
C VAL A 195 2.25 13.69 20.28
N PHE A 196 1.43 12.95 21.04
CA PHE A 196 -0.03 13.00 20.88
C PHE A 196 -0.60 14.37 21.26
N ARG A 197 0.01 15.06 22.24
CA ARG A 197 -0.40 16.40 22.65
C ARG A 197 0.05 17.46 21.64
N GLU A 198 1.30 17.39 21.18
CA GLU A 198 1.86 18.30 20.17
C GLU A 198 1.06 18.24 18.86
N LEU A 199 0.71 17.02 18.44
CA LEU A 199 -0.11 16.78 17.26
C LEU A 199 -1.61 17.07 17.50
N ARG A 200 -2.01 17.53 18.69
CA ARG A 200 -3.41 17.85 19.04
C ARG A 200 -4.36 16.67 18.81
N LEU A 201 -3.88 15.45 19.07
CA LEU A 201 -4.66 14.20 19.00
C LEU A 201 -5.43 13.91 20.29
N LEU A 202 -5.04 14.57 21.39
CA LEU A 202 -5.71 14.50 22.68
C LEU A 202 -6.36 15.86 23.00
N PRO A 203 -7.45 15.89 23.79
CA PRO A 203 -7.99 17.15 24.29
C PRO A 203 -6.94 17.87 25.15
N PRO A 204 -6.95 19.21 25.21
CA PRO A 204 -6.08 19.96 26.11
C PRO A 204 -6.40 19.56 27.56
N CYS A 205 -5.44 18.93 28.25
CA CYS A 205 -5.56 18.72 29.70
C CYS A 205 -5.06 19.99 30.42
N GLU A 206 -5.83 20.47 31.39
CA GLU A 206 -5.34 21.48 32.34
C GLU A 206 -4.26 20.88 33.24
N LYS A 207 -3.32 21.73 33.70
CA LYS A 207 -2.26 21.33 34.64
C LYS A 207 -2.90 20.82 35.94
N GLY A 208 -2.91 19.51 36.14
CA GLY A 208 -3.46 18.86 37.35
C GLY A 208 -4.46 17.74 37.05
N ASP A 209 -4.94 17.63 35.82
CA ASP A 209 -5.78 16.51 35.39
C ASP A 209 -4.95 15.23 35.19
N GLY A 210 -5.53 14.10 35.61
CA GLY A 210 -4.88 12.78 35.66
C GLY A 210 -4.12 12.39 34.39
N ASP A 211 -3.17 11.49 34.57
CA ASP A 211 -2.15 11.16 33.59
C ASP A 211 -2.75 10.87 32.20
N SER A 212 -2.50 11.77 31.25
CA SER A 212 -2.86 11.65 29.82
C SER A 212 -2.47 10.31 29.18
N SER A 213 -1.64 9.52 29.86
CA SER A 213 -1.36 8.11 29.56
C SER A 213 -2.62 7.23 29.51
N ASP A 214 -3.67 7.54 30.27
CA ASP A 214 -4.91 6.77 30.28
C ASP A 214 -5.75 6.91 29.01
N ALA A 215 -5.52 7.97 28.22
CA ALA A 215 -6.20 8.18 26.95
C ALA A 215 -5.60 7.35 25.80
N ILE A 216 -4.40 6.78 25.99
CA ILE A 216 -3.62 6.08 24.97
C ILE A 216 -3.46 4.60 25.37
N ALA A 217 -3.57 3.68 24.42
CA ALA A 217 -3.19 2.29 24.65
C ALA A 217 -1.67 2.18 24.94
N PRO A 218 -1.27 1.52 26.05
CA PRO A 218 0.13 1.36 26.38
C PRO A 218 0.83 0.43 25.38
N PHE A 219 2.07 0.75 25.03
CA PHE A 219 2.90 -0.13 24.21
C PHE A 219 3.56 -1.18 25.13
N ARG A 220 2.83 -2.27 25.40
CA ARG A 220 3.23 -3.31 26.35
C ARG A 220 4.54 -3.98 25.94
N ARG A 221 5.53 -4.10 26.83
CA ARG A 221 6.82 -4.77 26.55
C ARG A 221 7.50 -4.21 25.27
N PRO A 222 7.83 -2.91 25.24
CA PRO A 222 8.36 -2.25 24.05
C PRO A 222 9.61 -2.93 23.52
N THR A 223 10.55 -3.28 24.41
CA THR A 223 11.79 -3.97 24.07
C THR A 223 11.54 -5.29 23.35
N VAL A 224 10.59 -6.10 23.83
CA VAL A 224 10.27 -7.40 23.21
C VAL A 224 9.72 -7.19 21.80
N GLN A 225 8.76 -6.27 21.62
CA GLN A 225 8.14 -6.03 20.31
C GLN A 225 9.16 -5.49 19.29
N VAL A 226 10.04 -4.58 19.71
CA VAL A 226 11.11 -4.04 18.87
C VAL A 226 12.12 -5.14 18.51
N VAL A 227 12.59 -5.90 19.51
CA VAL A 227 13.56 -6.99 19.29
C VAL A 227 12.99 -8.05 18.35
N VAL A 228 11.71 -8.43 18.51
CA VAL A 228 11.05 -9.38 17.59
C VAL A 228 11.02 -8.81 16.17
N SER A 229 10.62 -7.55 16.00
CA SER A 229 10.54 -6.92 14.66
C SER A 229 11.91 -6.85 13.99
N VAL A 230 12.94 -6.42 14.73
CA VAL A 230 14.34 -6.37 14.24
C VAL A 230 14.87 -7.76 13.92
N THR A 231 14.57 -8.76 14.77
CA THR A 231 14.99 -10.15 14.55
C THR A 231 14.35 -10.73 13.29
N LEU A 232 13.06 -10.46 13.04
CA LEU A 232 12.38 -10.91 11.83
C LEU A 232 12.96 -10.27 10.57
N VAL A 233 13.28 -8.96 10.60
CA VAL A 233 13.96 -8.29 9.50
C VAL A 233 15.36 -8.86 9.29
N GLY A 234 16.12 -9.06 10.36
CA GLY A 234 17.46 -9.67 10.29
C GLY A 234 17.43 -11.09 9.74
N ALA A 235 16.44 -11.90 10.15
CA ALA A 235 16.23 -13.26 9.63
C ALA A 235 15.87 -13.25 8.14
N ALA A 236 15.02 -12.32 7.70
CA ALA A 236 14.68 -12.15 6.28
C ALA A 236 15.90 -11.79 5.43
N LEU A 237 16.75 -10.87 5.92
CA LEU A 237 17.99 -10.49 5.24
C LEU A 237 19.02 -11.63 5.22
N LEU A 238 19.15 -12.37 6.32
CA LEU A 238 20.03 -13.54 6.38
C LEU A 238 19.55 -14.63 5.41
N TYR A 239 18.25 -14.91 5.39
CA TYR A 239 17.66 -15.85 4.44
C TYR A 239 17.93 -15.41 3.00
N GLY A 240 17.66 -14.15 2.67
CA GLY A 240 17.81 -13.69 1.29
C GLY A 240 19.25 -13.58 0.81
N THR A 241 20.18 -13.22 1.70
CA THR A 241 21.62 -13.27 1.39
C THR A 241 22.08 -14.71 1.14
N ALA A 242 21.68 -15.66 2.00
CA ALA A 242 21.97 -17.08 1.80
C ALA A 242 21.35 -17.60 0.49
N ARG A 243 20.07 -17.30 0.24
CA ARG A 243 19.33 -17.73 -0.96
C ARG A 243 19.99 -17.25 -2.25
N ARG A 244 20.42 -15.99 -2.27
CA ARG A 244 21.12 -15.40 -3.42
C ARG A 244 22.52 -15.97 -3.61
N SER A 245 23.25 -16.22 -2.53
CA SER A 245 24.61 -16.79 -2.61
C SER A 245 24.64 -18.20 -3.20
N GLY A 246 23.57 -18.99 -2.99
CA GLY A 246 23.44 -20.33 -3.55
C GLY A 246 22.83 -20.38 -4.97
N ALA A 247 22.50 -19.24 -5.57
CA ALA A 247 21.84 -19.22 -6.88
C ALA A 247 22.87 -19.42 -8.00
N ALA A 248 22.79 -20.57 -8.68
CA ALA A 248 23.56 -20.86 -9.89
C ALA A 248 22.62 -20.85 -11.10
N PHE A 249 22.79 -19.86 -11.97
CA PHE A 249 22.03 -19.75 -13.23
C PHE A 249 22.87 -20.26 -14.39
N LYS A 250 22.24 -20.97 -15.33
CA LYS A 250 22.86 -21.28 -16.63
C LYS A 250 22.79 -20.03 -17.51
N GLU A 251 23.81 -19.80 -18.31
CA GLU A 251 23.81 -18.71 -19.28
C GLU A 251 22.77 -18.98 -20.40
N GLY A 252 22.10 -17.92 -20.85
CA GLY A 252 21.03 -17.99 -21.84
C GLY A 252 19.65 -18.36 -21.26
N PRO A 253 18.62 -18.54 -22.12
CA PRO A 253 18.63 -18.33 -23.57
C PRO A 253 18.78 -16.85 -23.95
N ARG A 254 19.20 -16.57 -25.20
CA ARG A 254 19.15 -15.23 -25.78
C ARG A 254 17.72 -14.93 -26.24
N ILE A 255 17.12 -13.90 -25.65
CA ILE A 255 15.71 -13.55 -25.89
C ILE A 255 15.62 -12.23 -26.67
N ALA A 256 14.86 -12.23 -27.76
CA ALA A 256 14.45 -11.02 -28.47
C ALA A 256 13.04 -10.61 -28.05
N LEU A 257 12.91 -9.43 -27.41
CA LEU A 257 11.63 -8.82 -27.04
C LEU A 257 11.25 -7.81 -28.12
N ILE A 258 10.18 -8.09 -28.88
CA ILE A 258 9.73 -7.23 -29.97
C ILE A 258 8.75 -6.19 -29.42
N GLN A 259 8.93 -4.91 -29.74
CA GLN A 259 8.04 -3.85 -29.23
C GLN A 259 7.64 -2.90 -30.37
N GLY A 260 6.40 -3.02 -30.85
CA GLY A 260 5.89 -2.23 -31.98
C GLY A 260 5.49 -0.79 -31.66
N ASN A 261 5.36 -0.43 -30.38
CA ASN A 261 5.01 0.93 -29.92
C ASN A 261 3.74 1.52 -30.59
N PHE A 262 2.65 0.75 -30.61
CA PHE A 262 1.38 1.23 -31.18
C PHE A 262 0.56 2.04 -30.19
N THR A 263 -0.16 3.04 -30.69
CA THR A 263 -1.13 3.81 -29.90
C THR A 263 -2.27 2.90 -29.48
N THR A 264 -2.62 2.92 -28.19
CA THR A 264 -3.80 2.20 -27.70
C THR A 264 -5.05 2.98 -28.12
N SER A 265 -6.00 2.33 -28.79
CA SER A 265 -7.27 2.93 -29.17
C SER A 265 -8.41 1.92 -28.98
N MET A 266 -9.58 2.39 -28.53
CA MET A 266 -10.77 1.54 -28.39
C MET A 266 -11.47 1.25 -29.73
N LYS A 267 -11.09 1.92 -30.82
CA LYS A 267 -11.69 1.71 -32.14
C LYS A 267 -10.93 0.57 -32.83
N HIS A 268 -11.66 -0.50 -33.15
CA HIS A 268 -11.10 -1.63 -33.87
C HIS A 268 -11.09 -1.32 -35.37
N ASP A 269 -9.92 -1.01 -35.92
CA ASP A 269 -9.69 -0.91 -37.35
C ASP A 269 -9.14 -2.25 -37.86
N PRO A 270 -9.87 -2.99 -38.72
CA PRO A 270 -9.41 -4.26 -39.29
C PRO A 270 -8.07 -4.14 -40.03
N ASP A 271 -7.79 -2.99 -40.68
CA ASP A 271 -6.54 -2.79 -41.42
C ASP A 271 -5.34 -2.58 -40.49
N GLU A 272 -5.61 -2.15 -39.26
CA GLU A 272 -4.58 -1.96 -38.24
C GLU A 272 -3.98 -3.29 -37.78
N ALA A 273 -4.76 -4.37 -37.73
CA ALA A 273 -4.27 -5.71 -37.37
C ALA A 273 -3.17 -6.18 -38.35
N GLY A 274 -3.42 -6.04 -39.65
CA GLY A 274 -2.44 -6.36 -40.70
C GLY A 274 -1.17 -5.52 -40.58
N ARG A 275 -1.30 -4.21 -40.33
CA ARG A 275 -0.17 -3.31 -40.10
C ARG A 275 0.64 -3.73 -38.87
N MET A 276 -0.02 -4.03 -37.76
CA MET A 276 0.65 -4.42 -36.52
C MET A 276 1.46 -5.70 -36.67
N PHE A 277 0.88 -6.69 -37.35
CA PHE A 277 1.54 -7.95 -37.67
C PHE A 277 2.78 -7.75 -38.53
N ARG A 278 2.67 -7.02 -39.65
CA ARG A 278 3.81 -6.76 -40.56
C ARG A 278 4.97 -6.04 -39.88
N VAL A 279 4.68 -5.06 -39.03
CA VAL A 279 5.72 -4.37 -38.24
C VAL A 279 6.42 -5.35 -37.30
N HIS A 280 5.68 -6.23 -36.61
CA HIS A 280 6.27 -7.23 -35.72
C HIS A 280 7.10 -8.28 -36.49
N GLN A 281 6.64 -8.71 -37.67
CA GLN A 281 7.39 -9.59 -38.57
C GLN A 281 8.70 -8.94 -39.03
N ALA A 282 8.66 -7.67 -39.44
CA ALA A 282 9.85 -6.93 -39.84
C ALA A 282 10.86 -6.75 -38.69
N LEU A 283 10.40 -6.38 -37.49
CA LEU A 283 11.24 -6.27 -36.29
C LEU A 283 11.82 -7.63 -35.89
N THR A 284 11.06 -8.71 -36.06
CA THR A 284 11.55 -10.08 -35.85
C THR A 284 12.67 -10.42 -36.84
N GLY A 285 12.49 -10.12 -38.14
CA GLY A 285 13.53 -10.31 -39.16
C GLY A 285 14.81 -9.52 -38.85
N MET A 286 14.70 -8.31 -38.30
CA MET A 286 15.86 -7.55 -37.82
C MET A 286 16.54 -8.24 -36.64
N ALA A 287 15.76 -8.80 -35.70
CA ALA A 287 16.28 -9.49 -34.52
C ALA A 287 17.01 -10.80 -34.84
N VAL A 288 16.64 -11.52 -35.92
CA VAL A 288 17.29 -12.77 -36.36
C VAL A 288 18.80 -12.62 -36.56
N LYS A 289 19.28 -11.42 -36.94
CA LYS A 289 20.72 -11.12 -37.07
C LYS A 289 21.50 -11.33 -35.77
N HIS A 290 20.82 -11.25 -34.63
CA HIS A 290 21.41 -11.48 -33.31
C HIS A 290 21.31 -12.93 -32.84
N GLN A 291 20.77 -13.83 -33.68
CA GLN A 291 20.61 -15.26 -33.41
C GLN A 291 19.92 -15.52 -32.04
N PRO A 292 18.71 -14.97 -31.79
CA PRO A 292 18.00 -15.24 -30.55
C PRO A 292 17.47 -16.68 -30.52
N ASP A 293 17.49 -17.31 -29.34
CA ASP A 293 16.88 -18.62 -29.11
C ASP A 293 15.35 -18.51 -28.95
N ILE A 294 14.87 -17.36 -28.47
CA ILE A 294 13.44 -17.08 -28.22
C ILE A 294 13.08 -15.70 -28.75
N VAL A 295 11.97 -15.60 -29.47
CA VAL A 295 11.34 -14.33 -29.88
C VAL A 295 10.01 -14.20 -29.15
N VAL A 296 9.78 -13.06 -28.50
CA VAL A 296 8.55 -12.77 -27.75
C VAL A 296 7.84 -11.57 -28.35
N TRP A 297 6.57 -11.75 -28.70
CA TRP A 297 5.68 -10.66 -29.10
C TRP A 297 4.76 -10.25 -27.93
N PRO A 298 4.43 -8.96 -27.79
CA PRO A 298 3.52 -8.46 -26.76
C PRO A 298 2.10 -9.01 -26.88
N GLU A 299 1.32 -8.80 -25.82
CA GLU A 299 -0.10 -9.18 -25.77
C GLU A 299 -0.90 -8.57 -26.93
N THR A 300 -1.80 -9.36 -27.53
CA THR A 300 -2.74 -8.91 -28.59
C THR A 300 -2.06 -8.38 -29.87
N MET A 301 -0.80 -8.79 -30.14
CA MET A 301 -0.11 -8.45 -31.40
C MET A 301 -0.48 -9.38 -32.56
N PHE A 302 -0.98 -10.59 -32.26
CA PHE A 302 -1.69 -11.44 -33.22
C PHE A 302 -3.18 -11.36 -32.91
N ARG A 303 -3.94 -10.63 -33.74
CA ARG A 303 -5.35 -10.27 -33.46
C ARG A 303 -6.37 -11.20 -34.12
N TRP A 304 -5.94 -12.17 -34.91
CA TRP A 304 -6.84 -13.17 -35.48
C TRP A 304 -7.13 -14.26 -34.44
N PRO A 305 -8.39 -14.67 -34.29
CA PRO A 305 -8.73 -15.85 -33.51
C PRO A 305 -7.97 -17.06 -34.03
N LEU A 306 -7.40 -17.88 -33.13
CA LEU A 306 -6.61 -19.06 -33.48
C LEU A 306 -7.35 -20.03 -34.44
N MET A 307 -8.68 -20.03 -34.40
CA MET A 307 -9.57 -20.89 -35.18
C MET A 307 -10.05 -20.26 -36.50
N LEU A 308 -9.74 -18.99 -36.73
CA LEU A 308 -10.12 -18.23 -37.93
C LEU A 308 -8.84 -17.63 -38.51
N ASN A 309 -7.94 -18.48 -39.00
CA ASN A 309 -6.86 -17.99 -39.85
C ASN A 309 -7.48 -17.72 -41.23
N PRO A 310 -7.61 -16.46 -41.68
CA PRO A 310 -8.11 -16.18 -43.02
C PRO A 310 -7.17 -16.84 -44.04
N GLU A 311 -7.73 -17.49 -45.06
CA GLU A 311 -6.97 -17.93 -46.23
C GLU A 311 -6.23 -16.72 -46.82
N GLY A 312 -4.89 -16.70 -46.72
CA GLY A 312 -4.04 -15.58 -47.17
C GLY A 312 -3.03 -15.07 -46.14
N ILE A 313 -3.11 -15.47 -44.87
CA ILE A 313 -2.05 -15.20 -43.89
C ILE A 313 -1.18 -16.46 -43.77
N SER A 314 -0.33 -16.69 -44.77
CA SER A 314 0.72 -17.71 -44.72
C SER A 314 2.03 -17.10 -44.20
N GLN A 315 2.93 -17.92 -43.68
CA GLN A 315 4.30 -17.48 -43.34
C GLN A 315 5.16 -17.15 -44.58
N GLU A 316 4.58 -17.17 -45.79
CA GLU A 316 5.29 -17.12 -47.07
C GLU A 316 5.17 -15.78 -47.83
N GLU A 317 4.71 -14.70 -47.19
CA GLU A 317 4.84 -13.33 -47.72
C GLU A 317 5.64 -12.41 -46.78
#